data_AF-A0A424RYV4-F1
#
_entry.id   AF-A0A424RYV4-F1
#
_cell.length_a   1.000
_cell.length_b   1.000
_cell.length_c   1.000
_cell.angle_alpha   90.00
_cell.angle_beta   90.00
_cell.angle_gamma   90.00
#
_symmetry.space_group_name_H-M   'P 1'
#
loop_
_entity.id
_entity.type
_entity.pdbx_description
1 polymer ?
#
loop_
_entity_poly.entity_id
_entity_poly.type
_entity_poly.pdbx_seq_one_letter_code
_entity_poly.pdbx_strand_id
1 'polypeptide(L)' 'MSNHKKMVIEIIRKNLKLKRITDLNLKVGSIPIWDSMMQVKIFFELKTKFNKINIKNAANVRSIKDWVELVDRIY' A
#
# COMPACT_ATOMS: atom_id res chain seq x y z
N MET A 1 13.05 -10.94 3.85
CA MET A 1 11.90 -10.07 3.48
C MET A 1 10.90 -10.92 2.74
N SER A 2 9.64 -11.02 3.21
CA SER A 2 8.58 -11.75 2.49
C SER A 2 8.44 -11.20 1.07
N ASN A 3 8.13 -12.07 0.09
CA ASN A 3 7.89 -11.63 -1.28
C ASN A 3 6.74 -10.60 -1.34
N HIS A 4 5.71 -10.80 -0.51
CA HIS A 4 4.55 -9.90 -0.39
C HIS A 4 4.97 -8.47 0.00
N LYS A 5 5.80 -8.32 1.03
CA LYS A 5 6.32 -7.01 1.46
C LYS A 5 7.01 -6.26 0.33
N LYS A 6 7.88 -6.95 -0.43
CA LYS A 6 8.60 -6.32 -1.56
C LYS A 6 7.62 -5.82 -2.64
N MET A 7 6.62 -6.63 -2.99
CA MET A 7 5.62 -6.29 -4.00
C MET A 7 4.75 -5.11 -3.56
N VAL A 8 4.29 -5.10 -2.31
CA VAL A 8 3.50 -3.98 -1.76
C VAL A 8 4.28 -2.67 -1.80
N ILE A 9 5.54 -2.70 -1.32
CA ILE A 9 6.42 -1.53 -1.35
C ILE A 9 6.64 -1.05 -2.78
N GLU A 10 6.82 -1.96 -3.73
CA GLU A 10 7.04 -1.60 -5.13
C GLU A 10 5.82 -0.91 -5.76
N ILE A 11 4.62 -1.43 -5.52
CA ILE A 11 3.35 -0.84 -6.01
C ILE A 11 3.16 0.56 -5.43
N ILE A 12 3.33 0.71 -4.11
CA ILE A 12 3.20 2.01 -3.44
C ILE A 12 4.27 2.98 -3.97
N ARG A 13 5.52 2.54 -4.11
CA ARG A 13 6.62 3.35 -4.64
C ARG A 13 6.30 3.90 -6.03
N LYS A 14 5.78 3.05 -6.93
CA LYS A 14 5.40 3.43 -8.30
C LYS A 14 4.28 4.47 -8.30
N ASN A 15 3.24 4.25 -7.50
CA ASN A 15 2.08 5.14 -7.42
C ASN A 15 2.44 6.51 -6.83
N LEU A 16 3.25 6.52 -5.77
CA LEU A 16 3.71 7.76 -5.12
C LEU A 16 4.89 8.43 -5.85
N LYS A 17 5.34 7.86 -6.97
CA LYS A 17 6.48 8.36 -7.76
C LYS A 17 7.75 8.57 -6.92
N LEU A 18 7.96 7.73 -5.91
CA LEU A 18 9.12 7.83 -5.01
C LEU A 18 10.32 7.09 -5.61
N LYS A 19 11.52 7.67 -5.47
CA LYS A 19 12.76 6.97 -5.84
C LYS A 19 12.97 5.73 -4.97
N ARG A 20 12.80 5.88 -3.65
CA ARG A 20 12.96 4.83 -2.64
C ARG A 20 11.96 5.06 -1.50
N ILE A 21 11.49 3.96 -0.90
CA ILE A 21 10.79 3.98 0.38
C ILE A 21 11.82 3.66 1.47
N THR A 22 12.05 4.62 2.36
CA THR A 22 13.01 4.49 3.49
C THR A 22 12.30 4.25 4.82
N ASP A 23 11.02 4.65 4.94
CA ASP A 23 10.21 4.47 6.13
C ASP A 23 8.87 3.81 5.79
N LEU A 24 8.53 2.72 6.50
CA LEU A 24 7.25 2.03 6.36
C LEU A 24 6.14 2.71 7.14
N ASN A 25 6.46 3.55 8.11
CA ASN A 25 5.49 4.31 8.89
C ASN A 25 5.00 5.56 8.15
N LEU A 26 5.46 5.77 6.91
CA LEU A 26 4.97 6.84 6.05
C LEU A 26 3.45 6.74 5.90
N LYS A 27 2.74 7.78 6.35
CA LYS A 27 1.29 7.79 6.46
C LYS A 27 0.63 8.36 5.21
N VAL A 28 -0.60 7.95 4.95
CA VAL A 28 -1.50 8.60 3.98
C VAL A 28 -1.58 10.10 4.30
N GLY A 29 -1.47 10.96 3.29
CA GLY A 29 -1.41 12.41 3.45
C GLY A 29 -0.04 12.99 3.83
N SER A 30 0.96 12.17 4.16
CA SER A 30 2.33 12.67 4.45
C SER A 30 3.05 13.17 3.20
N ILE A 31 2.60 12.73 2.02
CA ILE A 31 3.07 13.20 0.73
C ILE A 31 1.86 13.84 0.04
N PRO A 32 1.99 15.02 -0.60
CA PRO A 32 0.88 15.68 -1.27
C PRO A 32 0.15 14.79 -2.29
N ILE A 33 0.89 13.90 -2.98
CA ILE A 33 0.31 12.97 -3.96
C ILE A 33 -0.43 11.80 -3.33
N TRP A 34 -0.22 11.53 -2.03
CA TRP A 34 -0.85 10.43 -1.31
C TRP A 34 -2.17 10.85 -0.68
N ASP A 35 -3.10 11.28 -1.52
CA ASP A 35 -4.46 11.64 -1.13
C ASP A 35 -5.42 10.44 -1.20
N SER A 36 -6.71 10.69 -0.98
CA SER A 36 -7.77 9.68 -1.06
C SER A 36 -7.86 9.00 -2.43
N MET A 37 -7.64 9.72 -3.53
CA MET A 37 -7.69 9.17 -4.88
C MET A 37 -6.51 8.22 -5.11
N MET A 38 -5.31 8.62 -4.67
CA MET A 38 -4.12 7.78 -4.75
C MET A 38 -4.25 6.55 -3.87
N GLN A 39 -4.85 6.67 -2.68
CA GLN A 39 -5.13 5.54 -1.81
C GLN A 39 -6.05 4.50 -2.50
N VAL A 40 -7.08 4.97 -3.20
CA VAL A 40 -7.98 4.11 -3.99
C VAL A 40 -7.25 3.46 -5.16
N LYS A 41 -6.36 4.19 -5.85
CA LYS A 41 -5.56 3.65 -6.94
C LYS A 41 -4.62 2.53 -6.47
N ILE A 42 -3.90 2.76 -5.37
CA ILE A 42 -3.03 1.76 -4.73
C ILE A 42 -3.84 0.52 -4.36
N PHE A 43 -5.05 0.71 -3.80
CA PHE A 43 -5.95 -0.41 -3.49
C PHE A 43 -6.28 -1.24 -4.73
N PHE A 44 -6.66 -0.63 -5.85
CA PHE A 44 -6.99 -1.39 -7.06
C PHE A 44 -5.79 -2.16 -7.61
N GLU A 45 -4.61 -1.55 -7.67
CA GLU A 45 -3.40 -2.24 -8.12
C GLU A 45 -3.04 -3.42 -7.19
N LEU A 46 -3.11 -3.21 -5.87
CA LEU A 46 -2.92 -4.30 -4.92
C LEU A 46 -3.97 -5.39 -5.08
N LYS A 47 -5.24 -5.04 -5.29
CA LYS A 47 -6.33 -6.01 -5.50
C LYS A 47 -6.12 -6.86 -6.76
N THR A 48 -5.53 -6.31 -7.82
CA THR A 48 -5.19 -7.12 -9.02
C THR A 48 -4.13 -8.18 -8.74
N LYS A 49 -3.21 -7.94 -7.79
CA LYS A 49 -2.17 -8.90 -7.39
C LYS A 49 -2.62 -9.81 -6.25
N PHE A 50 -3.43 -9.29 -5.35
CA PHE A 50 -3.88 -9.91 -4.12
C PHE A 50 -5.41 -9.88 -4.09
N ASN A 51 -6.03 -10.80 -4.84
CA ASN A 51 -7.48 -10.85 -5.05
C ASN A 51 -8.34 -10.97 -3.77
N LYS A 52 -7.77 -11.44 -2.66
CA LYS A 52 -8.45 -11.57 -1.37
C LYS A 52 -8.54 -10.24 -0.58
N ILE A 53 -7.86 -9.18 -1.01
CA ILE A 53 -7.98 -7.87 -0.35
C ILE A 53 -9.37 -7.29 -0.63
N ASN A 54 -10.08 -6.95 0.45
CA ASN A 54 -11.38 -6.29 0.38
C ASN A 54 -11.26 -4.79 0.71
N ILE A 55 -12.25 -4.02 0.26
CA ILE A 55 -12.26 -2.56 0.44
C ILE A 55 -12.45 -2.15 1.91
N LYS A 56 -13.16 -2.96 2.72
CA LYS A 56 -13.39 -2.69 4.14
C LYS A 56 -12.08 -2.69 4.93
N ASN A 57 -11.17 -3.60 4.60
CA ASN A 57 -9.85 -3.69 5.22
C ASN A 57 -8.94 -2.56 4.73
N ALA A 58 -8.97 -2.26 3.42
CA ALA A 58 -8.18 -1.18 2.82
C ALA A 58 -8.56 0.22 3.34
N ALA A 59 -9.83 0.44 3.69
CA ALA A 59 -10.31 1.71 4.23
C ALA A 59 -9.67 2.10 5.57
N ASN A 60 -9.15 1.12 6.33
CA ASN A 60 -8.51 1.36 7.62
C ASN A 60 -6.99 1.52 7.54
N VAL A 61 -6.41 1.39 6.35
CA VAL A 61 -4.97 1.48 6.13
C VAL A 61 -4.53 2.93 6.20
N ARG A 62 -3.56 3.23 7.08
CA ARG A 62 -3.05 4.60 7.31
C ARG A 62 -1.59 4.77 6.94
N SER A 63 -0.87 3.68 6.67
CA SER A 63 0.56 3.70 6.35
C SER A 63 0.98 2.58 5.39
N ILE A 64 2.23 2.61 4.93
CA ILE A 64 2.81 1.53 4.12
C ILE A 64 2.88 0.24 4.95
N LYS A 65 3.23 0.35 6.23
CA LYS A 65 3.28 -0.76 7.17
C LYS A 65 1.92 -1.46 7.26
N ASP A 66 0.84 -0.68 7.39
CA ASP A 66 -0.52 -1.23 7.44
C ASP A 66 -0.88 -1.99 6.15
N TRP A 67 -0.44 -1.50 4.98
CA TRP A 67 -0.61 -2.23 3.71
C TRP A 67 0.12 -3.56 3.70
N VAL A 68 1.37 -3.58 4.17
CA VAL A 68 2.18 -4.81 4.25
C VAL A 68 1.53 -5.81 5.21
N GLU A 69 1.15 -5.37 6.41
CA GLU A 69 0.50 -6.20 7.42
C GLU A 69 -0.86 -6.73 6.96
N LEU A 70 -1.61 -5.93 6.21
CA LEU A 70 -2.88 -6.36 5.63
C LEU A 70 -2.67 -7.52 4.65
N VAL A 71 -1.66 -7.43 3.78
CA VAL A 71 -1.38 -8.49 2.81
C VAL A 71 -0.84 -9.74 3.50
N ASP A 72 0.15 -9.60 4.39
CA ASP A 72 0.75 -10.72 5.13
C ASP A 72 -0.27 -11.44 6.03
N ARG A 73 -1.34 -10.76 6.50
CA ARG A 73 -2.43 -11.42 7.26
C ARG A 73 -3.33 -12.30 6.38
N ILE A 74 -3.43 -11.98 5.08
CA ILE A 74 -4.34 -12.63 4.15
C ILE A 74 -3.64 -13.74 3.34
N TYR A 75 -2.33 -13.64 3.15
CA TYR A 75 -1.48 -14.54 2.35
C TYR A 75 -0.20 -14.92 3.08
#